data_AF-A0AA90F368-F1
#
_entry.id   AF-A0AA90F368-F1
#
_cell.length_a   1.000
_cell.length_b   1.000
_cell.length_c   1.000
_cell.angle_alpha   90.00
_cell.angle_beta   90.00
_cell.angle_gamma   90.00
#
_symmetry.space_group_name_H-M   'P 1'
#
loop_
_entity.id
_entity.type
_entity.pdbx_description
1 polymer ?
#
loop_
_entity_poly.entity_id
_entity_poly.type
_entity_poly.pdbx_seq_one_letter_code
_entity_poly.pdbx_strand_id
1 'polypeptide(L)'
;EFLLFCQRNQKPCPILDVTDPGSPVPSITAPDADIRTDFPKYRVYKRGELADEVTDISSLWEDDMVGFLIGCSFTFEQALINNGIPVRHIEEKRNVPMYQTNIPCVPAGRFQGPMVVSMRPVPEEQAVRAVQVTSRFPAVHGGPVHIGSPETIGITDITTPDFGDAVTIKKGEVPV
;
A
#
# COMPACT_ATOMS: atom_id res chain seq x y z
N GLU A 1 -0.53 18.19 -8.56
CA GLU A 1 -1.39 17.15 -9.21
C GLU A 1 -1.49 15.88 -8.37
N PHE A 2 -0.38 15.34 -7.86
CA PHE A 2 -0.40 14.13 -7.03
C PHE A 2 -1.27 14.25 -5.76
N LEU A 3 -1.23 15.39 -5.05
CA LEU A 3 -2.14 15.64 -3.91
C LEU A 3 -3.62 15.46 -4.28
N LEU A 4 -4.04 15.98 -5.45
CA LEU A 4 -5.41 15.82 -5.95
C LEU A 4 -5.70 14.36 -6.33
N PHE A 5 -4.72 13.65 -6.89
CA PHE A 5 -4.82 12.23 -7.17
C PHE A 5 -5.10 11.44 -5.88
N CYS A 6 -4.34 11.67 -4.82
CA CYS A 6 -4.55 11.01 -3.53
C CYS A 6 -5.90 11.39 -2.90
N GLN A 7 -6.29 12.67 -2.96
CA GLN A 7 -7.58 13.14 -2.43
C GLN A 7 -8.78 12.48 -3.13
N ARG A 8 -8.68 12.20 -4.43
CA ARG A 8 -9.69 11.46 -5.20
C ARG A 8 -9.65 9.95 -4.97
N ASN A 9 -8.53 9.41 -4.49
CA ASN A 9 -8.27 7.99 -4.34
C ASN A 9 -7.78 7.64 -2.92
N GLN A 10 -8.54 8.02 -1.90
CA GLN A 10 -8.10 7.91 -0.50
C GLN A 10 -7.83 6.47 -0.04
N LYS A 11 -8.56 5.48 -0.57
CA LYS A 11 -8.34 4.06 -0.24
C LYS A 11 -6.96 3.55 -0.69
N PRO A 12 -6.57 3.67 -1.98
CA PRO A 12 -5.25 3.25 -2.43
C PRO A 12 -4.13 4.25 -2.09
N CYS A 13 -4.44 5.51 -1.82
CA CYS A 13 -3.46 6.56 -1.51
C CYS A 13 -3.81 7.34 -0.23
N PRO A 14 -3.88 6.69 0.94
CA PRO A 14 -4.18 7.37 2.20
C PRO A 14 -2.99 8.24 2.62
N ILE A 15 -3.12 9.57 2.54
CA ILE A 15 -2.06 10.49 2.98
C ILE A 15 -2.05 10.55 4.50
N LEU A 16 -0.87 10.33 5.09
CA LEU A 16 -0.60 10.58 6.50
C LEU A 16 0.01 11.97 6.73
N ASP A 17 0.92 12.38 5.84
CA ASP A 17 1.64 13.66 5.93
C ASP A 17 2.07 14.15 4.55
N VAL A 18 2.24 15.46 4.41
CA VAL A 18 2.80 16.11 3.22
C VAL A 18 3.77 17.18 3.70
N THR A 19 5.02 17.10 3.25
CA THR A 19 6.02 18.11 3.62
C THR A 19 5.79 19.43 2.86
N ASP A 20 6.27 20.54 3.42
CA ASP A 20 6.37 21.78 2.67
C ASP A 20 7.41 21.64 1.53
N PRO A 21 7.27 22.37 0.41
CA PRO A 21 8.27 22.37 -0.66
C PRO A 21 9.69 22.63 -0.14
N GLY A 22 10.62 21.75 -0.52
CA GLY A 22 12.03 21.77 -0.11
C GLY A 22 12.29 21.19 1.27
N SER A 23 11.27 21.09 2.14
CA SER A 23 11.43 20.52 3.47
C SER A 23 11.43 18.99 3.43
N PRO A 24 12.45 18.32 3.97
CA PRO A 24 12.48 16.87 4.10
C PRO A 24 11.81 16.37 5.39
N VAL A 25 11.25 17.27 6.20
CA VAL A 25 10.73 16.92 7.53
C VAL A 25 9.21 16.71 7.49
N PRO A 26 8.70 15.51 7.82
CA PRO A 26 7.28 15.23 7.92
C PRO A 26 6.75 15.72 9.27
N SER A 27 6.45 17.01 9.35
CA SER A 27 6.19 17.73 10.60
C SER A 27 5.02 17.20 11.45
N ILE A 28 4.05 16.52 10.85
CA ILE A 28 2.87 15.99 11.56
C ILE A 28 3.16 14.60 12.13
N THR A 29 3.84 13.76 11.35
CA THR A 29 3.98 12.33 11.66
C THR A 29 5.33 11.95 12.29
N ALA A 30 6.41 12.65 11.93
CA ALA A 30 7.73 12.45 12.50
C ALA A 30 8.57 13.75 12.44
N PRO A 31 8.32 14.70 13.36
CA PRO A 31 8.93 16.04 13.32
C PRO A 31 10.46 16.05 13.50
N ASP A 32 11.03 14.95 14.01
CA ASP A 32 12.47 14.79 14.21
C ASP A 32 13.15 13.94 13.12
N ALA A 33 12.41 13.52 12.09
CA ALA A 33 12.92 12.66 11.02
C ALA A 33 13.39 13.47 9.79
N ASP A 34 14.29 12.85 9.02
CA ASP A 34 14.72 13.30 7.71
C ASP A 34 14.43 12.23 6.65
N ILE A 35 13.42 12.48 5.79
CA ILE A 35 13.02 11.50 4.76
C ILE A 35 14.07 11.25 3.69
N ARG A 36 15.20 11.97 3.70
CA ARG A 36 16.27 11.76 2.74
C ARG A 36 17.21 10.63 3.16
N THR A 37 17.28 10.34 4.46
CA THR A 37 18.24 9.39 5.06
C THR A 37 17.59 8.30 5.90
N ASP A 38 16.41 8.56 6.46
CA ASP A 38 15.90 7.71 7.54
C ASP A 38 15.14 6.46 7.07
N PHE A 39 14.81 6.37 5.77
CA PHE A 39 14.34 5.12 5.18
C PHE A 39 15.51 4.19 4.81
N PRO A 40 15.35 2.86 4.94
CA PRO A 40 16.43 1.90 4.70
C PRO A 40 16.88 1.85 3.23
N LYS A 41 15.98 2.18 2.30
CA LYS A 41 16.25 2.12 0.85
C LYS A 41 15.25 2.98 0.08
N TYR A 42 15.73 3.59 -1.00
CA TYR A 42 14.97 4.42 -1.92
C TYR A 42 15.03 3.83 -3.33
N ARG A 43 13.97 4.05 -4.10
CA ARG A 43 13.92 3.79 -5.55
C ARG A 43 13.80 5.11 -6.29
N VAL A 44 14.77 5.41 -7.15
CA VAL A 44 14.80 6.65 -7.92
C VAL A 44 14.26 6.37 -9.30
N TYR A 45 13.17 7.06 -9.67
CA TYR A 45 12.57 6.93 -11.00
C TYR A 45 12.90 8.15 -11.86
N LYS A 46 13.30 7.91 -13.11
CA LYS A 46 13.53 8.97 -14.10
C LYS A 46 12.76 8.63 -15.36
N ARG A 47 11.93 9.57 -15.84
CA ARG A 47 11.07 9.40 -17.04
C ARG A 47 10.18 8.15 -16.98
N GLY A 48 9.74 7.74 -15.79
CA GLY A 48 8.87 6.58 -15.58
C GLY A 48 9.59 5.25 -15.43
N GLU A 49 10.92 5.21 -15.52
CA GLU A 49 11.72 3.99 -15.38
C GLU A 49 12.53 4.00 -14.09
N LEU A 50 12.73 2.83 -13.49
CA LEU A 50 13.59 2.66 -12.31
C LEU A 50 15.05 2.90 -12.74
N ALA A 51 15.63 3.99 -12.26
CA ALA A 51 16.97 4.43 -12.64
C ALA A 51 18.03 4.03 -11.61
N ASP A 52 17.69 3.99 -10.32
CA ASP A 52 18.64 3.68 -9.26
C ASP A 52 17.95 3.16 -7.98
N GLU A 53 18.74 2.49 -7.14
CA GLU A 53 18.37 2.05 -5.80
C GLU A 53 19.47 2.46 -4.80
N VAL A 54 19.16 3.44 -3.94
CA VAL A 54 20.13 4.07 -3.02
C VAL A 54 19.64 4.01 -1.58
N THR A 55 20.50 4.29 -0.61
CA THR A 55 20.15 4.36 0.82
C THR A 55 20.10 5.79 1.36
N ASP A 56 20.40 6.78 0.51
CA ASP A 56 20.43 8.20 0.84
C ASP A 56 20.08 8.99 -0.43
N ILE A 57 19.11 9.91 -0.34
CA ILE A 57 18.69 10.77 -1.45
C ILE A 57 19.00 12.25 -1.22
N SER A 58 19.84 12.58 -0.22
CA SER A 58 20.19 13.96 0.14
C SER A 58 20.78 14.74 -1.03
N SER A 59 21.55 14.08 -1.90
CA SER A 59 22.13 14.66 -3.10
C SER A 59 21.15 14.81 -4.27
N LEU A 60 19.99 14.17 -4.20
CA LEU A 60 18.92 14.21 -5.20
C LEU A 60 17.78 15.14 -4.81
N TRP A 61 17.72 15.55 -3.55
CA TRP A 61 16.65 16.39 -3.02
C TRP A 61 16.83 17.85 -3.47
N GLU A 62 15.78 18.42 -4.06
CA GLU A 62 15.76 19.81 -4.55
C GLU A 62 14.84 20.68 -3.70
N ASP A 63 15.04 22.00 -3.74
CA ASP A 63 14.32 22.99 -2.91
C ASP A 63 12.82 23.10 -3.22
N ASP A 64 12.34 22.46 -4.28
CA ASP A 64 10.93 22.41 -4.67
C ASP A 64 10.30 21.01 -4.50
N MET A 65 11.05 20.02 -4.02
CA MET A 65 10.53 18.68 -3.78
C MET A 65 9.56 18.64 -2.61
N VAL A 66 8.55 17.78 -2.74
CA VAL A 66 7.51 17.57 -1.72
C VAL A 66 7.45 16.08 -1.38
N GLY A 67 7.59 15.76 -0.10
CA GLY A 67 7.41 14.41 0.42
C GLY A 67 5.94 14.11 0.67
N PHE A 68 5.46 12.95 0.20
CA PHE A 68 4.12 12.44 0.50
C PHE A 68 4.25 11.14 1.29
N LEU A 69 3.89 11.15 2.56
CA LEU A 69 3.87 9.95 3.39
C LEU A 69 2.52 9.28 3.23
N ILE A 70 2.51 8.11 2.62
CA ILE A 70 1.30 7.32 2.36
C ILE A 70 1.21 6.20 3.38
N GLY A 71 0.04 6.06 4.00
CA GLY A 71 -0.23 5.04 5.00
C GLY A 71 -0.14 3.63 4.43
N CYS A 72 0.27 2.70 5.27
CA CYS A 72 0.43 1.29 4.93
C CYS A 72 -0.56 0.42 5.71
N SER A 73 -0.82 -0.78 5.20
CA SER A 73 -1.69 -1.79 5.82
C SER A 73 -1.20 -2.36 7.15
N PHE A 74 0.06 -2.12 7.54
CA PHE A 74 0.65 -2.71 8.74
C PHE A 74 -0.16 -2.46 10.02
N THR A 75 -0.86 -1.32 10.12
CA THR A 75 -1.67 -1.00 11.31
C THR A 75 -2.88 -1.93 11.48
N PHE A 76 -3.54 -2.36 10.39
CA PHE A 76 -4.68 -3.27 10.52
C PHE A 76 -4.28 -4.75 10.56
N GLU A 77 -3.07 -5.12 10.15
CA GLU A 77 -2.58 -6.50 10.26
C GLU A 77 -2.48 -6.95 11.71
N GLN A 78 -1.95 -6.09 12.58
CA GLN A 78 -1.96 -6.37 14.02
C GLN A 78 -3.38 -6.48 14.56
N ALA A 79 -4.31 -5.66 14.05
CA ALA A 79 -5.71 -5.74 14.44
C ALA A 79 -6.36 -7.04 13.99
N LEU A 80 -6.04 -7.56 12.79
CA LEU A 80 -6.49 -8.87 12.30
C LEU A 80 -5.97 -9.99 13.22
N ILE A 81 -4.67 -10.00 13.52
CA ILE A 81 -4.03 -10.98 14.41
C ILE A 81 -4.69 -10.96 15.81
N ASN A 82 -4.88 -9.77 16.38
CA ASN A 82 -5.51 -9.61 17.70
C ASN A 82 -6.98 -10.08 17.72
N ASN A 83 -7.61 -10.23 16.55
CA ASN A 83 -8.96 -10.75 16.39
C ASN A 83 -8.98 -12.21 15.90
N GLY A 84 -7.85 -12.91 15.96
CA GLY A 84 -7.73 -14.32 15.59
C GLY A 84 -7.79 -14.59 14.09
N ILE A 85 -7.61 -13.55 13.26
CA ILE A 85 -7.57 -13.68 11.80
C ILE A 85 -6.11 -13.84 11.37
N PRO A 86 -5.77 -14.96 10.69
CA PRO A 86 -4.40 -15.23 10.29
C PRO A 86 -3.94 -14.24 9.21
N VAL A 87 -2.66 -13.89 9.25
CA VAL A 87 -2.02 -13.05 8.23
C VAL A 87 -0.90 -13.87 7.58
N ARG A 88 -1.24 -14.54 6.48
CA ARG A 88 -0.41 -15.60 5.87
C ARG A 88 1.02 -15.17 5.55
N HIS A 89 1.23 -13.98 5.02
CA HIS A 89 2.58 -13.52 4.67
C HIS A 89 3.46 -13.31 5.92
N ILE A 90 2.88 -12.93 7.06
CA ILE A 90 3.60 -12.84 8.34
C ILE A 90 3.98 -14.26 8.82
N GLU A 91 3.03 -15.20 8.77
CA GLU A 91 3.27 -16.60 9.15
C GLU A 91 4.38 -17.25 8.29
N GLU A 92 4.42 -16.91 7.00
CA GLU A 92 5.41 -17.42 6.04
C GLU A 92 6.69 -16.59 5.96
N LYS A 93 6.80 -15.48 6.70
CA LYS A 93 7.93 -14.52 6.65
C LYS A 93 8.20 -14.02 5.22
N ARG A 94 7.14 -13.62 4.54
CA ARG A 94 7.11 -13.14 3.15
C ARG A 94 6.59 -11.72 3.07
N ASN A 95 6.97 -11.01 2.01
CA ASN A 95 6.31 -9.74 1.67
C ASN A 95 4.89 -10.02 1.18
N VAL A 96 3.94 -9.19 1.59
CA VAL A 96 2.54 -9.34 1.17
C VAL A 96 2.44 -9.34 -0.36
N PRO A 97 1.69 -10.28 -0.95
CA PRO A 97 1.49 -10.30 -2.40
C PRO A 97 0.60 -9.13 -2.80
N MET A 98 1.03 -8.42 -3.85
CA MET A 98 0.33 -7.27 -4.40
C MET A 98 0.12 -7.43 -5.90
N TYR A 99 -1.03 -6.97 -6.38
CA TYR A 99 -1.47 -7.16 -7.76
C TYR A 99 -2.01 -5.87 -8.35
N GLN A 100 -1.70 -5.62 -9.61
CA GLN A 100 -2.34 -4.60 -10.42
C GLN A 100 -3.71 -5.10 -10.86
N THR A 101 -4.75 -4.33 -10.55
CA THR A 101 -6.13 -4.69 -10.90
C THR A 101 -6.56 -4.06 -12.23
N ASN A 102 -7.72 -4.45 -12.72
CA ASN A 102 -8.42 -3.73 -13.79
C ASN A 102 -9.26 -2.54 -13.28
N ILE A 103 -9.22 -2.23 -11.97
CA ILE A 103 -9.99 -1.14 -11.37
C ILE A 103 -9.19 0.17 -11.55
N PRO A 104 -9.70 1.16 -12.29
CA PRO A 104 -8.97 2.41 -12.49
C PRO A 104 -9.07 3.31 -11.26
N CYS A 105 -7.95 3.97 -10.90
CA CYS A 105 -7.99 5.14 -10.04
C CYS A 105 -8.62 6.32 -10.78
N VAL A 106 -9.28 7.22 -10.04
CA VAL A 106 -9.81 8.47 -10.58
C VAL A 106 -8.63 9.39 -10.94
N PRO A 107 -8.45 9.79 -12.21
CA PRO A 107 -7.26 10.50 -12.66
C PRO A 107 -7.18 11.93 -12.09
N ALA A 108 -5.98 12.48 -12.02
CA ALA A 108 -5.73 13.90 -11.70
C ALA A 108 -4.48 14.42 -12.42
N GLY A 109 -4.67 15.25 -13.44
CA GLY A 109 -3.58 15.75 -14.27
C GLY A 109 -2.85 14.60 -14.96
N ARG A 110 -1.52 14.55 -14.83
CA ARG A 110 -0.70 13.47 -15.39
C ARG A 110 -0.80 12.13 -14.64
N PHE A 111 -1.41 12.12 -13.44
CA PHE A 111 -1.51 10.91 -12.62
C PHE A 111 -2.77 10.13 -12.94
N GLN A 112 -2.58 8.90 -13.42
CA GLN A 112 -3.61 7.93 -13.74
C GLN A 112 -2.99 6.52 -13.72
N GLY A 113 -3.81 5.50 -13.48
CA GLY A 113 -3.35 4.11 -13.46
C GLY A 113 -4.33 3.18 -12.76
N PRO A 114 -4.09 1.87 -12.83
CA PRO A 114 -4.87 0.88 -12.10
C PRO A 114 -4.60 0.97 -10.60
N MET A 115 -5.58 0.55 -9.80
CA MET A 115 -5.41 0.32 -8.38
C MET A 115 -4.53 -0.91 -8.15
N VAL A 116 -3.51 -0.78 -7.31
CA VAL A 116 -2.76 -1.91 -6.77
C VAL A 116 -3.41 -2.35 -5.46
N VAL A 117 -3.64 -3.65 -5.31
CA VAL A 117 -4.22 -4.25 -4.10
C VAL A 117 -3.20 -5.18 -3.45
N SER A 118 -3.28 -5.31 -2.12
CA SER A 118 -2.58 -6.37 -1.38
C SER A 118 -3.58 -7.46 -1.01
N MET A 119 -3.19 -8.73 -1.16
CA MET A 119 -4.08 -9.86 -0.91
C MET A 119 -3.69 -10.62 0.36
N ARG A 120 -4.69 -10.99 1.16
CA ARG A 120 -4.53 -11.87 2.32
C ARG A 120 -5.57 -13.00 2.22
N PRO A 121 -5.15 -14.27 2.25
CA PRO A 121 -6.12 -15.36 2.35
C PRO A 121 -6.70 -15.38 3.77
N VAL A 122 -8.03 -15.36 3.85
CA VAL A 122 -8.78 -15.32 5.12
C VAL A 122 -9.74 -16.51 5.15
N PRO A 123 -9.86 -17.26 6.26
CA PRO A 123 -10.88 -18.31 6.38
C PRO A 123 -12.28 -17.77 6.06
N GLU A 124 -13.07 -18.49 5.26
CA GLU A 124 -14.39 -18.05 4.78
C GLU A 124 -15.30 -17.57 5.92
N GLU A 125 -15.34 -18.31 7.02
CA GLU A 125 -16.12 -17.98 8.22
C GLU A 125 -15.69 -16.68 8.92
N GLN A 126 -14.46 -16.22 8.67
CA GLN A 126 -13.89 -15.01 9.26
C GLN A 126 -13.90 -13.81 8.30
N ALA A 127 -14.32 -13.97 7.04
CA ALA A 127 -14.28 -12.89 6.05
C ALA A 127 -15.06 -11.64 6.51
N VAL A 128 -16.27 -11.84 7.06
CA VAL A 128 -17.07 -10.74 7.64
C VAL A 128 -16.36 -10.08 8.81
N ARG A 129 -15.68 -10.86 9.66
CA ARG A 129 -14.92 -10.32 10.79
C ARG A 129 -13.73 -9.49 10.31
N ALA A 130 -13.02 -9.94 9.27
CA ALA A 130 -11.92 -9.22 8.66
C ALA A 130 -12.38 -7.85 8.14
N VAL A 131 -13.53 -7.79 7.47
CA VAL A 131 -14.15 -6.53 7.02
C VAL A 131 -14.45 -5.62 8.21
N GLN A 132 -15.09 -6.13 9.27
CA GLN A 132 -15.43 -5.33 10.45
C GLN A 132 -14.20 -4.76 11.17
N VAL A 133 -13.13 -5.54 11.25
CA VAL A 133 -11.88 -5.13 11.91
C VAL A 133 -11.19 -4.05 11.08
N THR A 134 -11.00 -4.29 9.78
CA THR A 134 -10.27 -3.37 8.89
C THR A 134 -11.04 -2.07 8.60
N SER A 135 -12.38 -2.12 8.56
CA SER A 135 -13.22 -0.93 8.34
C SER A 135 -13.12 0.13 9.44
N ARG A 136 -12.56 -0.20 10.61
CA ARG A 136 -12.29 0.76 11.70
C ARG A 136 -11.09 1.66 11.45
N PHE A 137 -10.34 1.40 10.37
CA PHE A 137 -9.10 2.11 10.05
C PHE A 137 -9.19 2.84 8.70
N PRO A 138 -10.15 3.76 8.49
CA PRO A 138 -10.36 4.42 7.20
C PRO A 138 -9.16 5.26 6.73
N ALA A 139 -8.31 5.69 7.66
CA ALA A 139 -7.09 6.46 7.37
C ALA A 139 -5.90 5.59 6.88
N VAL A 140 -6.01 4.25 6.89
CA VAL A 140 -4.97 3.31 6.43
C VAL A 140 -5.60 2.18 5.63
N HIS A 141 -6.13 2.54 4.45
CA HIS A 141 -6.87 1.70 3.48
C HIS A 141 -8.30 1.31 3.85
N GLY A 142 -8.61 1.11 5.13
CA GLY A 142 -9.95 0.75 5.60
C GLY A 142 -10.39 -0.66 5.18
N GLY A 143 -11.70 -0.85 5.01
CA GLY A 143 -12.27 -2.14 4.63
C GLY A 143 -11.87 -2.60 3.22
N PRO A 144 -11.89 -3.93 2.94
CA PRO A 144 -11.41 -4.50 1.69
C PRO A 144 -12.07 -3.88 0.47
N VAL A 145 -11.34 -3.85 -0.64
CA VAL A 145 -11.87 -3.39 -1.93
C VAL A 145 -12.57 -4.50 -2.70
N HIS A 146 -12.20 -5.76 -2.41
CA HIS A 146 -12.75 -6.95 -3.04
C HIS A 146 -12.66 -8.15 -2.09
N ILE A 147 -13.55 -9.13 -2.24
CA ILE A 147 -13.49 -10.42 -1.55
C ILE A 147 -13.93 -11.49 -2.53
N GLY A 148 -13.17 -12.57 -2.64
CA GLY A 148 -13.52 -13.72 -3.47
C GLY A 148 -12.74 -13.76 -4.79
N SER A 149 -13.44 -14.01 -5.91
CA SER A 149 -12.79 -14.37 -7.18
C SER A 149 -11.83 -13.28 -7.70
N PRO A 150 -10.51 -13.56 -7.81
CA PRO A 150 -9.52 -12.57 -8.25
C PRO A 150 -9.73 -12.08 -9.69
N GLU A 151 -10.30 -12.93 -10.54
CA GLU A 151 -10.56 -12.63 -11.95
C GLU A 151 -11.50 -11.44 -12.13
N THR A 152 -12.42 -11.23 -11.18
CA THR A 152 -13.37 -10.10 -11.23
C THR A 152 -12.68 -8.74 -11.13
N ILE A 153 -11.48 -8.69 -10.55
CA ILE A 153 -10.62 -7.50 -10.47
C ILE A 153 -9.41 -7.60 -11.40
N GLY A 154 -9.46 -8.48 -12.39
CA GLY A 154 -8.45 -8.61 -13.45
C GLY A 154 -7.22 -9.45 -13.10
N ILE A 155 -7.22 -10.14 -11.96
CA ILE A 155 -6.09 -11.00 -11.55
C ILE A 155 -6.35 -12.41 -12.10
N THR A 156 -5.65 -12.79 -13.17
CA THR A 156 -5.82 -14.09 -13.84
C THR A 156 -5.00 -15.20 -13.19
N ASP A 157 -3.88 -14.87 -12.53
CA ASP A 157 -3.07 -15.83 -11.79
C ASP A 157 -2.70 -15.25 -10.42
N ILE A 158 -3.44 -15.66 -9.41
CA ILE A 158 -3.19 -15.24 -8.02
C ILE A 158 -1.86 -15.78 -7.46
N THR A 159 -1.24 -16.77 -8.11
CA THR A 159 0.04 -17.33 -7.63
C THR A 159 1.27 -16.55 -8.09
N THR A 160 1.08 -15.60 -9.02
CA THR A 160 2.14 -14.77 -9.58
C THR A 160 1.86 -13.28 -9.29
N PRO A 161 2.24 -12.74 -8.12
CA PRO A 161 2.00 -11.35 -7.79
C PRO A 161 2.91 -10.41 -8.60
N ASP A 162 2.39 -9.21 -8.92
CA ASP A 162 3.17 -8.15 -9.58
C ASP A 162 4.25 -7.57 -8.64
N PHE A 163 3.98 -7.56 -7.34
CA PHE A 163 4.92 -7.13 -6.30
C PHE A 163 4.81 -8.00 -5.05
N GLY A 164 5.92 -8.12 -4.30
CA GLY A 164 5.98 -8.96 -3.11
C GLY A 164 6.15 -10.43 -3.43
N ASP A 165 5.73 -11.30 -2.52
CA ASP A 165 5.94 -12.74 -2.63
C ASP A 165 4.61 -13.49 -2.63
N ALA A 166 4.48 -14.52 -3.47
CA ALA A 166 3.32 -15.40 -3.46
C ALA A 166 3.17 -16.10 -2.11
N VAL A 167 1.95 -16.38 -1.67
CA VAL A 167 1.66 -17.05 -0.39
C VAL A 167 0.73 -18.24 -0.56
N THR A 168 0.75 -19.16 0.40
CA THR A 168 -0.15 -20.33 0.37
C THR A 168 -1.59 -19.90 0.65
N ILE A 169 -2.52 -20.26 -0.23
CA ILE A 169 -3.96 -20.16 0.00
C ILE A 169 -4.47 -21.56 0.33
N LYS A 170 -4.90 -21.78 1.57
CA LYS A 170 -5.39 -23.08 2.04
C LYS A 170 -6.85 -23.31 1.62
N LYS A 171 -7.25 -24.57 1.58
CA LYS A 171 -8.66 -24.94 1.37
C LYS A 171 -9.54 -24.28 2.44
N GLY A 172 -10.61 -23.61 2.00
CA GLY A 172 -11.54 -22.88 2.88
C GLY A 172 -11.09 -21.45 3.22
N GLU A 173 -10.01 -20.96 2.60
CA GLU A 173 -9.63 -19.54 2.63
C GLU A 173 -10.10 -18.85 1.34
N VAL A 174 -10.55 -17.61 1.49
CA VAL A 174 -10.90 -16.70 0.40
C VAL A 174 -9.88 -15.57 0.30
N PRO A 175 -9.48 -15.17 -0.93
CA PRO A 175 -8.71 -13.95 -1.14
C PRO A 175 -9.50 -12.72 -0.71
N VAL A 176 -8.86 -11.87 0.10
CA VAL A 176 -9.36 -10.59 0.60
C VAL A 176 -8.33 -9.49 0.34
#